data_AF-A0A261Q717-F1
#
_entry.id   AF-A0A261Q717-F1
#
_cell.length_a   1.000
_cell.length_b   1.000
_cell.length_c   1.000
_cell.angle_alpha   90.00
_cell.angle_beta   90.00
_cell.angle_gamma   90.00
#
_symmetry.space_group_name_H-M   'P 1'
#
loop_
_entity.id
_entity.type
_entity.pdbx_description
1 polymer ?
#
loop_
_entity_poly.entity_id
_entity_poly.type
_entity_poly.pdbx_seq_one_letter_code
_entity_poly.pdbx_strand_id
1 'polypeptide(L)'
;MKYVLMGLFILGPFTSWGVMDFGNWQEQTPYGDLMENNEGKRLWACGTTIQYLEKWYFYRGYTMGAYHRERWNHSTPPVYFIIRSQDKLFLEFSNETTWQAELSKQNLIPYWIRWHTNDWHSLPSILFFLFFGIIIWLPISLVLGFLLYVYRKDIPAFVYKGLLSMGVILVVYIVIHDTFPQSFF
;
A
#
# COMPACT_ATOMS: atom_id res chain seq x y z
N MET A 1 -20.78 -1.03 36.92
CA MET A 1 -20.50 -0.48 35.57
C MET A 1 -19.08 0.08 35.39
N LYS A 2 -18.53 0.89 36.31
CA LYS A 2 -17.16 1.47 36.19
C LYS A 2 -16.06 0.44 35.90
N TYR A 3 -16.08 -0.70 36.57
CA TYR A 3 -15.01 -1.71 36.47
C TYR A 3 -15.10 -2.61 35.22
N VAL A 4 -16.28 -2.72 34.60
CA VAL A 4 -16.50 -3.52 33.38
C VAL A 4 -15.94 -2.81 32.14
N LEU A 5 -16.12 -1.48 32.07
CA LEU A 5 -15.54 -0.65 31.02
C LEU A 5 -14.01 -0.57 31.10
N MET A 6 -13.46 -0.58 32.31
CA MET A 6 -12.02 -0.59 32.54
C MET A 6 -11.38 -1.94 32.14
N GLY A 7 -12.09 -3.06 32.39
CA GLY A 7 -11.66 -4.39 31.95
C GLY A 7 -11.62 -4.55 30.43
N LEU A 8 -12.58 -3.98 29.69
CA LEU A 8 -12.58 -3.98 28.22
C LEU A 8 -11.43 -3.14 27.62
N PHE A 9 -11.05 -2.04 28.28
CA PHE A 9 -9.92 -1.20 27.87
C PHE A 9 -8.55 -1.87 28.07
N ILE A 10 -8.43 -2.75 29.07
CA ILE A 10 -7.17 -3.43 29.39
C ILE A 10 -6.99 -4.72 28.56
N LEU A 11 -8.08 -5.37 28.14
CA LEU A 11 -8.02 -6.65 27.41
C LEU A 11 -7.95 -6.50 25.88
N GLY A 12 -8.41 -5.38 25.31
CA GLY A 12 -8.36 -5.12 23.87
C GLY A 12 -6.97 -5.21 23.19
N PRO A 13 -5.85 -4.84 23.85
CA PRO A 13 -4.52 -4.96 23.23
C PRO A 13 -3.94 -6.38 23.28
N PHE A 14 -4.52 -7.32 24.05
CA PHE A 14 -3.93 -8.65 24.23
C PHE A 14 -4.36 -9.67 23.16
N THR A 15 -5.35 -9.35 22.31
CA THR A 15 -5.79 -10.24 21.23
C THR A 15 -5.08 -9.98 19.89
N SER A 16 -4.13 -9.03 19.82
CA SER A 16 -3.40 -8.73 18.58
C SER A 16 -2.10 -9.53 18.39
N TRP A 17 -1.88 -10.59 19.16
CA TRP A 17 -0.71 -11.49 19.02
C TRP A 17 -0.82 -12.44 17.80
N GLY A 18 -1.70 -12.14 16.84
CA GLY A 18 -1.86 -12.84 15.56
C GLY A 18 -1.38 -12.03 14.36
N VAL A 19 -0.36 -11.18 14.53
CA VAL A 19 0.16 -10.27 13.50
C VAL A 19 1.61 -10.67 13.22
N MET A 20 1.84 -11.85 12.65
CA MET A 20 3.20 -12.33 12.34
C MET A 20 3.52 -12.49 10.85
N ASP A 21 2.59 -12.15 9.94
CA ASP A 21 2.82 -12.32 8.50
C ASP A 21 2.47 -11.08 7.64
N PHE A 22 2.58 -9.88 8.23
CA PHE A 22 2.25 -8.62 7.53
C PHE A 22 3.28 -8.18 6.48
N GLY A 23 4.37 -8.94 6.33
CA GLY A 23 5.42 -8.67 5.34
C GLY A 23 5.29 -9.53 4.09
N ASN A 24 4.72 -10.73 4.20
CA ASN A 24 4.58 -11.61 3.06
C ASN A 24 3.30 -11.30 2.29
N TRP A 25 3.43 -11.09 0.99
CA TRP A 25 2.30 -10.82 0.11
C TRP A 25 2.56 -11.42 -1.25
N GLN A 26 1.50 -11.70 -1.99
CA GLN A 26 1.54 -12.22 -3.34
C GLN A 26 0.37 -11.60 -4.10
N GLU A 27 0.65 -10.99 -5.25
CA GLU A 27 -0.32 -10.25 -6.04
C GLU A 27 -0.08 -10.50 -7.53
N GLN A 28 -1.14 -10.41 -8.33
CA GLN A 28 -1.05 -10.57 -9.77
C GLN A 28 -1.20 -9.22 -10.46
N THR A 29 -0.31 -8.91 -11.41
CA THR A 29 -0.46 -7.72 -12.26
C THR A 29 -1.70 -7.88 -13.15
N PRO A 30 -2.28 -6.79 -13.70
CA PRO A 30 -3.43 -6.88 -14.60
C PRO A 30 -3.23 -7.79 -15.83
N TYR A 31 -1.99 -8.12 -16.17
CA TYR A 31 -1.63 -8.97 -17.31
C TYR A 31 -1.18 -10.38 -16.90
N GLY A 32 -1.34 -10.74 -15.64
CA GLY A 32 -1.12 -12.10 -15.17
C GLY A 32 0.28 -12.39 -14.61
N ASP A 33 1.18 -11.40 -14.58
CA ASP A 33 2.49 -11.57 -13.94
C ASP A 33 2.32 -11.66 -12.42
N LEU A 34 3.10 -12.50 -11.77
CA LEU A 34 3.01 -12.68 -10.32
C LEU A 34 4.10 -11.86 -9.64
N MET A 35 3.75 -11.07 -8.63
CA MET A 35 4.72 -10.47 -7.72
C MET A 35 4.49 -10.98 -6.32
N GLU A 36 5.57 -11.24 -5.59
CA GLU A 36 5.45 -11.64 -4.20
C GLU A 36 6.59 -11.06 -3.38
N ASN A 37 6.36 -10.86 -2.10
CA ASN A 37 7.40 -10.68 -1.11
C ASN A 37 7.36 -11.90 -0.22
N ASN A 38 8.30 -12.81 -0.41
CA ASN A 38 8.55 -13.89 0.52
C ASN A 38 10.06 -14.03 0.56
N GLU A 39 10.66 -13.58 1.65
CA GLU A 39 12.12 -13.48 1.80
C GLU A 39 12.80 -12.49 0.84
N GLY A 40 12.04 -11.57 0.26
CA GLY A 40 12.51 -10.59 -0.72
C GLY A 40 11.53 -10.51 -1.87
N LYS A 41 11.48 -9.33 -2.48
CA LYS A 41 10.52 -9.01 -3.53
C LYS A 41 10.92 -9.70 -4.83
N ARG A 42 10.00 -10.46 -5.39
CA ARG A 42 10.17 -11.27 -6.60
C ARG A 42 9.07 -10.97 -7.60
N LEU A 43 9.40 -11.06 -8.89
CA LEU A 43 8.47 -10.92 -10.01
C LEU A 43 8.67 -12.11 -10.95
N TRP A 44 7.61 -12.88 -11.16
CA TRP A 44 7.52 -13.89 -12.21
C TRP A 44 6.77 -13.29 -13.39
N ALA A 45 7.50 -13.03 -14.46
CA ALA A 45 6.94 -12.46 -15.68
C ALA A 45 7.66 -13.05 -16.89
N CYS A 46 6.91 -13.31 -17.96
CA CYS A 46 7.47 -13.77 -19.25
C CYS A 46 8.35 -15.04 -19.15
N GLY A 47 8.12 -15.92 -18.16
CA GLY A 47 8.95 -17.11 -17.93
C GLY A 47 10.29 -16.83 -17.23
N THR A 48 10.55 -15.57 -16.86
CA THR A 48 11.70 -15.13 -16.08
C THR A 48 11.28 -14.86 -14.63
N THR A 49 12.20 -15.10 -13.69
CA THR A 49 12.05 -14.67 -12.30
C THR A 49 13.06 -13.57 -12.00
N ILE A 50 12.56 -12.38 -11.66
CA ILE A 50 13.38 -11.30 -11.12
C ILE A 50 13.33 -11.39 -9.60
N GLN A 51 14.49 -11.36 -8.94
CA GLN A 51 14.59 -11.35 -7.49
C GLN A 51 15.18 -10.02 -7.01
N TYR A 52 14.90 -9.67 -5.75
CA TYR A 52 15.44 -8.48 -5.08
C TYR A 52 15.09 -7.17 -5.80
N LEU A 53 13.82 -7.03 -6.17
CA LEU A 53 13.28 -5.79 -6.74
C LEU A 53 13.50 -4.63 -5.78
N GLU A 54 14.20 -3.62 -6.28
CA GLU A 54 14.46 -2.39 -5.54
C GLU A 54 13.30 -1.41 -5.76
N LYS A 55 13.01 -1.12 -7.03
CA LYS A 55 11.92 -0.23 -7.42
C LYS A 55 11.21 -0.72 -8.67
N TRP A 56 9.89 -0.54 -8.74
CA TRP A 56 9.13 -0.84 -9.94
C TRP A 56 7.92 0.08 -10.10
N TYR A 57 7.34 0.09 -11.29
CA TYR A 57 6.05 0.69 -11.60
C TYR A 57 5.41 -0.01 -12.80
N PHE A 58 4.10 0.17 -12.93
CA PHE A 58 3.31 -0.36 -14.04
C PHE A 58 2.78 0.77 -14.88
N TYR A 59 2.89 0.64 -16.19
CA TYR A 59 2.34 1.64 -17.10
C TYR A 59 2.04 1.03 -18.46
N ARG A 60 0.83 1.22 -18.98
CA ARG A 60 0.41 0.77 -20.33
C ARG A 60 0.70 -0.71 -20.67
N GLY A 61 0.59 -1.60 -19.68
CA GLY A 61 0.89 -3.02 -19.85
C GLY A 61 2.38 -3.38 -19.90
N TYR A 62 3.20 -2.48 -19.38
CA TYR A 62 4.61 -2.72 -19.11
C TYR A 62 4.86 -2.73 -17.61
N THR A 63 5.76 -3.61 -17.18
CA THR A 63 6.32 -3.62 -15.83
C THR A 63 7.77 -3.20 -15.94
N MET A 64 8.15 -2.13 -15.24
CA MET A 64 9.46 -1.50 -15.39
C MET A 64 10.05 -1.22 -14.03
N GLY A 65 11.37 -1.33 -13.91
CA GLY A 65 12.00 -1.18 -12.61
C GLY A 65 13.49 -1.42 -12.58
N ALA A 66 13.99 -1.55 -11.37
CA ALA A 66 15.35 -1.92 -11.06
C ALA A 66 15.38 -3.01 -9.97
N TYR A 67 16.37 -3.89 -10.05
CA TYR A 67 16.61 -4.96 -9.08
C TYR A 67 18.11 -5.21 -8.90
N HIS A 68 18.47 -5.87 -7.81
CA HIS A 68 19.83 -6.35 -7.58
C HIS A 68 19.93 -7.84 -7.90
N ARG A 69 21.07 -8.29 -8.46
CA ARG A 69 21.28 -9.74 -8.70
C ARG A 69 21.47 -10.54 -7.41
N GLU A 70 21.97 -9.87 -6.38
CA GLU A 70 22.33 -10.49 -5.10
C GLU A 70 21.52 -9.88 -3.95
N ARG A 71 21.13 -10.74 -3.02
CA ARG A 71 20.39 -10.36 -1.80
C ARG A 71 21.27 -9.45 -0.94
N TRP A 72 20.76 -8.26 -0.58
CA TRP A 72 21.41 -7.30 0.32
C TRP A 72 22.74 -6.67 -0.16
N ASN A 73 23.13 -6.86 -1.43
CA ASN A 73 24.35 -6.27 -1.96
C ASN A 73 24.07 -4.97 -2.74
N HIS A 74 23.86 -3.89 -1.98
CA HIS A 74 23.70 -2.53 -2.54
C HIS A 74 25.01 -1.93 -3.08
N SER A 75 26.14 -2.64 -2.96
CA SER A 75 27.41 -2.19 -3.53
C SER A 75 27.51 -2.48 -5.04
N THR A 76 26.68 -3.39 -5.55
CA THR A 76 26.56 -3.63 -7.00
C THR A 76 25.56 -2.66 -7.62
N PRO A 77 25.86 -2.07 -8.79
CA PRO A 77 24.90 -1.23 -9.48
C PRO A 77 23.64 -2.02 -9.81
N PRO A 78 22.45 -1.42 -9.66
CA PRO A 78 21.21 -2.11 -9.95
C PRO A 78 21.10 -2.41 -11.45
N VAL A 79 20.38 -3.48 -11.75
CA VAL A 79 20.02 -3.87 -13.11
C VAL A 79 18.62 -3.31 -13.40
N TYR A 80 18.48 -2.67 -14.55
CA TYR A 80 17.21 -2.07 -14.98
C TYR A 80 16.50 -2.99 -15.95
N PHE A 81 15.17 -2.96 -15.95
CA PHE A 81 14.38 -3.81 -16.84
C PHE A 81 13.12 -3.13 -17.38
N ILE A 82 12.66 -3.66 -18.51
CA ILE A 82 11.36 -3.40 -19.11
C ILE A 82 10.75 -4.76 -19.48
N ILE A 83 9.60 -5.06 -18.91
CA ILE A 83 8.78 -6.21 -19.26
C ILE A 83 7.58 -5.71 -20.03
N ARG A 84 7.28 -6.35 -21.17
CA ARG A 84 6.01 -6.19 -21.87
C ARG A 84 5.23 -7.49 -21.72
N SER A 85 4.25 -7.47 -20.83
CA SER A 85 3.54 -8.69 -20.39
C SER A 85 2.72 -9.32 -21.52
N GLN A 86 2.18 -8.50 -22.45
CA GLN A 86 1.39 -8.98 -23.59
C GLN A 86 2.23 -9.81 -24.58
N ASP A 87 3.43 -9.33 -24.94
CA ASP A 87 4.29 -9.96 -25.95
C ASP A 87 5.31 -10.92 -25.33
N LYS A 88 5.26 -11.10 -24.01
CA LYS A 88 6.27 -11.85 -23.23
C LYS A 88 7.71 -11.38 -23.47
N LEU A 89 7.89 -10.07 -23.71
CA LEU A 89 9.21 -9.50 -23.96
C LEU A 89 9.86 -9.08 -22.63
N PHE A 90 11.11 -9.48 -22.43
CA PHE A 90 11.94 -9.05 -21.31
C PHE A 90 13.20 -8.36 -21.86
N LEU A 91 13.38 -7.09 -21.50
CA LEU A 91 14.56 -6.30 -21.84
C LEU A 91 15.30 -5.93 -20.56
N GLU A 92 16.61 -6.18 -20.53
CA GLU A 92 17.48 -5.93 -19.39
C GLU A 92 18.57 -4.92 -19.78
N PHE A 93 18.91 -4.02 -18.86
CA PHE A 93 19.88 -2.96 -19.08
C PHE A 93 20.82 -2.84 -17.88
N SER A 94 22.12 -2.78 -18.15
CA SER A 94 23.15 -2.58 -17.13
C SER A 94 23.37 -1.11 -16.75
N ASN A 95 22.70 -0.18 -17.44
CA ASN A 95 22.92 1.26 -17.32
C ASN A 95 21.58 2.01 -17.31
N GLU A 96 21.43 2.97 -16.40
CA GLU A 96 20.19 3.76 -16.27
C GLU A 96 19.92 4.63 -17.49
N THR A 97 20.96 5.22 -18.09
CA THR A 97 20.85 6.11 -19.25
C THR A 97 20.33 5.36 -20.47
N THR A 98 20.78 4.12 -20.72
CA THR A 98 20.29 3.32 -21.85
C THR A 98 18.85 2.86 -21.61
N TRP A 99 18.51 2.52 -20.38
CA TRP A 99 17.14 2.19 -19.98
C TRP A 99 16.19 3.38 -20.15
N GLN A 100 16.55 4.57 -19.65
CA GLN A 100 15.74 5.80 -19.80
C GLN A 100 15.57 6.21 -21.26
N ALA A 101 16.60 6.04 -22.09
CA ALA A 101 16.49 6.27 -23.52
C ALA A 101 15.46 5.33 -24.16
N GLU A 102 15.42 4.06 -23.74
CA GLU A 102 14.47 3.08 -24.26
C GLU A 102 13.03 3.34 -23.78
N LEU A 103 12.85 3.74 -22.52
CA LEU A 103 11.57 4.21 -21.99
C LEU A 103 11.03 5.40 -22.80
N SER A 104 11.91 6.34 -23.15
CA SER A 104 11.56 7.53 -23.92
C SER A 104 11.12 7.17 -25.34
N LYS A 105 11.86 6.28 -26.02
CA LYS A 105 11.50 5.83 -27.39
C LYS A 105 10.13 5.16 -27.44
N GLN A 106 9.78 4.41 -26.40
CA GLN A 106 8.51 3.68 -26.31
C GLN A 106 7.37 4.52 -25.69
N ASN A 107 7.60 5.81 -25.38
CA ASN A 107 6.64 6.69 -24.71
C ASN A 107 6.11 6.12 -23.38
N LEU A 108 6.99 5.47 -22.61
CA LEU A 108 6.66 4.80 -21.34
C LEU A 108 6.89 5.67 -20.11
N ILE A 109 7.16 6.97 -20.29
CA ILE A 109 7.35 7.92 -19.19
C ILE A 109 6.02 8.63 -18.93
N PRO A 110 5.26 8.29 -17.87
CA PRO A 110 4.05 9.01 -17.54
C PRO A 110 4.38 10.40 -16.97
N TYR A 111 3.41 11.33 -17.06
CA TYR A 111 3.54 12.67 -16.45
C TYR A 111 3.77 12.62 -14.93
N TRP A 112 3.34 11.54 -14.28
CA TRP A 112 3.58 11.30 -12.87
C TRP A 112 3.95 9.83 -12.66
N ILE A 113 5.13 9.58 -12.09
CA ILE A 113 5.62 8.24 -11.74
C ILE A 113 5.56 8.10 -10.23
N ARG A 114 4.84 7.08 -9.76
CA ARG A 114 4.96 6.59 -8.38
C ARG A 114 5.84 5.35 -8.40
N TRP A 115 7.06 5.48 -7.90
CA TRP A 115 7.93 4.33 -7.69
C TRP A 115 7.46 3.52 -6.49
N HIS A 116 7.30 2.21 -6.68
CA HIS A 116 7.16 1.26 -5.58
C HIS A 116 8.55 0.86 -5.12
N THR A 117 9.00 1.41 -4.00
CA THR A 117 10.30 1.06 -3.39
C THR A 117 10.18 0.13 -2.18
N ASN A 118 8.98 -0.04 -1.65
CA ASN A 118 8.65 -0.86 -0.48
C ASN A 118 7.60 -1.92 -0.84
N ASP A 119 7.07 -2.64 0.14
CA ASP A 119 6.02 -3.63 -0.09
C ASP A 119 4.84 -3.00 -0.82
N TRP A 120 4.38 -3.69 -1.88
CA TRP A 120 3.21 -3.29 -2.65
C TRP A 120 2.01 -3.07 -1.70
N HIS A 121 1.90 -3.93 -0.68
CA HIS A 121 0.86 -3.89 0.35
C HIS A 121 1.22 -3.16 1.65
N SER A 122 2.39 -2.52 1.77
CA SER A 122 2.64 -1.71 2.96
C SER A 122 1.76 -0.45 2.89
N LEU A 123 0.52 -0.58 3.34
CA LEU A 123 -0.09 0.45 4.14
C LEU A 123 0.99 0.81 5.17
N PRO A 124 1.56 2.03 5.13
CA PRO A 124 2.52 2.44 6.14
C PRO A 124 1.87 2.11 7.48
N SER A 125 2.62 1.64 8.48
CA SER A 125 2.04 1.18 9.75
C SER A 125 1.03 2.20 10.33
N ILE A 126 1.19 3.49 9.99
CA ILE A 126 0.24 4.57 10.24
C ILE A 126 -1.16 4.35 9.66
N LEU A 127 -1.31 3.86 8.42
CA LEU A 127 -2.58 3.51 7.81
C LEU A 127 -3.18 2.24 8.42
N PHE A 128 -2.36 1.29 8.88
CA PHE A 128 -2.84 0.15 9.67
C PHE A 128 -3.37 0.61 11.05
N PHE A 129 -2.64 1.47 11.75
CA PHE A 129 -3.09 2.10 13.00
C PHE A 129 -4.29 3.02 12.78
N LEU A 130 -4.40 3.67 11.62
CA LEU A 130 -5.60 4.42 11.24
C LEU A 130 -6.73 3.47 10.90
N PHE A 131 -6.53 2.34 10.23
CA PHE A 131 -7.59 1.38 9.90
C PHE A 131 -8.18 0.74 11.16
N PHE A 132 -7.34 0.21 12.05
CA PHE A 132 -7.77 -0.26 13.37
C PHE A 132 -8.30 0.89 14.21
N GLY A 133 -7.64 2.04 14.12
CA GLY A 133 -8.10 3.26 14.74
C GLY A 133 -9.48 3.66 14.26
N ILE A 134 -9.83 3.46 13.00
CA ILE A 134 -11.13 3.84 12.43
C ILE A 134 -12.16 2.78 12.78
N ILE A 135 -11.86 1.51 12.56
CA ILE A 135 -12.81 0.43 12.86
C ILE A 135 -13.15 0.40 14.35
N ILE A 136 -12.22 0.80 15.23
CA ILE A 136 -12.43 0.83 16.68
C ILE A 136 -12.89 2.23 17.13
N TRP A 137 -12.22 3.32 16.75
CA TRP A 137 -12.57 4.68 17.19
C TRP A 137 -13.79 5.26 16.49
N LEU A 138 -14.13 4.87 15.26
CA LEU A 138 -15.36 5.34 14.59
C LEU A 138 -16.62 4.87 15.35
N PRO A 139 -16.84 3.57 15.65
CA PRO A 139 -18.00 3.18 16.44
C PRO A 139 -17.96 3.75 17.86
N ILE A 140 -16.79 3.84 18.49
CA ILE A 140 -16.65 4.48 19.81
C ILE A 140 -17.05 5.97 19.73
N SER A 141 -16.58 6.72 18.74
CA SER A 141 -16.88 8.15 18.58
C SER A 141 -18.31 8.40 18.15
N LEU A 142 -18.92 7.52 17.35
CA LEU A 142 -20.34 7.57 17.00
C LEU A 142 -21.23 7.28 18.22
N VAL A 143 -20.90 6.25 19.00
CA VAL A 143 -21.61 5.93 20.24
C VAL A 143 -21.45 7.04 21.27
N LEU A 144 -20.23 7.56 21.48
CA LEU A 144 -19.99 8.72 22.34
C LEU A 144 -20.72 9.96 21.83
N GLY A 145 -20.65 10.27 20.54
CA GLY A 145 -21.36 11.40 19.93
C GLY A 145 -22.87 11.32 20.10
N PHE A 146 -23.45 10.12 19.92
CA PHE A 146 -24.86 9.86 20.13
C PHE A 146 -25.27 9.96 21.61
N LEU A 147 -24.50 9.34 22.51
CA LEU A 147 -24.73 9.47 23.95
C LEU A 147 -24.62 10.93 24.40
N LEU A 148 -23.63 11.66 23.91
CA LEU A 148 -23.48 13.09 24.18
C LEU A 148 -24.63 13.92 23.59
N TYR A 149 -25.18 13.56 22.44
CA TYR A 149 -26.36 14.20 21.85
C TYR A 149 -27.63 13.95 22.66
N VAL A 150 -27.87 12.71 23.10
CA VAL A 150 -29.07 12.32 23.86
C VAL A 150 -29.02 12.82 25.31
N TYR A 151 -27.83 12.85 25.93
CA TYR A 151 -27.68 13.11 27.36
C TYR A 151 -27.16 14.51 27.73
N ARG A 152 -27.06 15.49 26.82
CA ARG A 152 -26.63 16.86 27.19
C ARG A 152 -27.60 17.98 26.85
N LYS A 153 -27.72 18.88 27.83
CA LYS A 153 -28.22 20.25 27.70
C LYS A 153 -27.15 21.28 27.29
N ASP A 154 -25.84 20.98 27.42
CA ASP A 154 -24.78 22.02 27.35
C ASP A 154 -23.54 21.70 26.47
N ILE A 155 -23.60 20.74 25.53
CA ILE A 155 -22.52 20.62 24.51
C ILE A 155 -22.75 21.62 23.39
N PRO A 156 -21.71 22.38 23.00
CA PRO A 156 -21.74 23.13 21.76
C PRO A 156 -21.84 22.21 20.52
N ALA A 157 -22.77 22.54 19.62
CA ALA A 157 -23.05 21.72 18.45
C ALA A 157 -21.86 21.45 17.52
N PHE A 158 -20.82 22.29 17.57
CA PHE A 158 -19.63 22.12 16.75
C PHE A 158 -18.81 20.86 17.12
N VAL A 159 -18.91 20.35 18.36
CA VAL A 159 -18.10 19.23 18.83
C VAL A 159 -18.54 17.90 18.17
N TYR A 160 -19.83 17.60 18.16
CA TYR A 160 -20.32 16.36 17.53
C TYR A 160 -20.32 16.45 16.00
N LYS A 161 -20.57 17.63 15.42
CA LYS A 161 -20.43 17.87 13.97
C LYS A 161 -18.98 17.69 13.51
N GLY A 162 -18.02 18.16 14.30
CA GLY A 162 -16.58 17.96 14.05
C GLY A 162 -16.20 16.49 13.98
N LEU A 163 -16.61 15.69 14.97
CA LEU A 163 -16.35 14.25 15.01
C LEU A 163 -16.95 13.50 13.81
N LEU A 164 -18.20 13.80 13.44
CA LEU A 164 -18.84 13.22 12.25
C LEU A 164 -18.12 13.61 10.95
N SER A 165 -17.72 14.88 10.81
CA SER A 165 -17.01 15.34 9.61
C SER A 165 -15.61 14.71 9.46
N MET A 166 -14.89 14.49 10.56
CA MET A 166 -13.61 13.76 10.55
C MET A 166 -13.80 12.32 10.06
N GLY A 167 -14.85 11.63 10.52
CA GLY A 167 -15.18 10.28 10.04
C GLY A 167 -15.42 10.22 8.53
N VAL A 168 -16.17 11.17 7.98
CA VAL A 168 -16.45 11.23 6.52
C VAL A 168 -15.19 11.52 5.71
N ILE A 169 -14.37 12.50 6.10
CA ILE A 169 -13.12 12.85 5.39
C ILE A 169 -12.19 11.64 5.32
N LEU A 170 -12.12 10.89 6.42
CA LEU A 170 -11.25 9.74 6.56
C LEU A 170 -11.73 8.55 5.71
N VAL A 171 -13.05 8.33 5.61
CA VAL A 171 -13.63 7.35 4.66
C VAL A 171 -13.33 7.75 3.22
N VAL A 172 -13.50 9.02 2.86
CA VAL A 172 -13.18 9.51 1.51
C VAL A 172 -11.70 9.33 1.19
N TYR A 173 -10.81 9.61 2.14
CA TYR A 173 -9.37 9.41 1.98
C TYR A 173 -9.02 7.94 1.73
N ILE A 174 -9.62 7.01 2.48
CA ILE A 174 -9.41 5.56 2.28
C ILE A 174 -9.94 5.14 0.91
N VAL A 175 -11.16 5.54 0.55
CA VAL A 175 -11.76 5.23 -0.75
C VAL A 175 -10.90 5.77 -1.89
N ILE A 176 -10.34 6.98 -1.79
CA ILE A 176 -9.44 7.51 -2.83
C ILE A 176 -8.15 6.70 -2.89
N HIS A 177 -7.60 6.25 -1.76
CA HIS A 177 -6.34 5.52 -1.74
C HIS A 177 -6.50 4.04 -2.15
N ASP A 178 -7.69 3.46 -1.97
CA ASP A 178 -7.98 2.03 -2.21
C ASP A 178 -8.70 1.79 -3.54
N THR A 179 -9.64 2.67 -3.92
CA THR A 179 -10.49 2.50 -5.11
C THR A 179 -9.88 3.03 -6.38
N PHE A 180 -8.83 3.87 -6.32
CA PHE A 180 -8.05 4.19 -7.50
C PHE A 180 -6.94 3.15 -7.63
N PRO A 181 -7.08 2.15 -8.52
CA PRO A 181 -5.98 1.25 -8.81
C PRO A 181 -4.90 2.14 -9.42
N GLN A 182 -3.67 2.04 -8.92
CA GLN A 182 -2.52 2.85 -9.36
C GLN A 182 -2.09 2.56 -10.81
N SER A 183 -2.93 1.88 -11.62
CA SER A 183 -2.62 1.33 -12.94
C SER A 183 -3.71 1.52 -13.99
N PHE A 184 -4.72 2.37 -13.78
CA PHE A 184 -5.63 2.76 -14.88
C PHE A 184 -5.17 4.06 -15.53
N PHE A 185 -4.21 3.95 -16.45
CA PHE A 185 -4.08 4.73 -17.70
C PHE A 185 -3.06 4.06 -18.65
#